data_AF-A0A5K1G2W5-F1
#
_entry.id   AF-A0A5K1G2W5-F1
#
_cell.length_a   1.000
_cell.length_b   1.000
_cell.length_c   1.000
_cell.angle_alpha   90.00
_cell.angle_beta   90.00
_cell.angle_gamma   90.00
#
_symmetry.space_group_name_H-M   'P 1'
#
loop_
_entity.id
_entity.type
_entity.pdbx_description
1 polymer ?
#
loop_
_entity_poly.entity_id
_entity_poly.type
_entity_poly.pdbx_seq_one_letter_code
_entity_poly.pdbx_strand_id
1 'polypeptide(L)' 'ELDGEDVRIADYFDVITGTSTGGLVTAMLTAPGPDNRPLYAAKDIVPFYLQNCPNIFPQS' A
#
# COMPACT_ATOMS: atom_id res chain seq x y z
N GLU A 1 3.20 20.31 -2.51
CA GLU A 1 4.04 19.39 -1.70
C GLU A 1 5.51 19.67 -2.01
N LEU A 2 6.42 19.41 -1.06
CA LEU A 2 7.84 19.71 -1.24
C LEU A 2 8.50 18.79 -2.28
N ASP A 3 8.04 17.54 -2.41
CA ASP A 3 8.74 16.49 -3.17
C ASP A 3 7.98 16.02 -4.44
N GLY A 4 6.75 16.49 -4.66
CA GLY A 4 5.89 16.15 -5.81
C GLY A 4 4.93 14.99 -5.57
N GLU A 5 3.85 14.90 -6.36
CA GLU A 5 2.74 13.94 -6.12
C GLU A 5 3.12 12.47 -6.40
N ASP A 6 4.21 12.26 -7.14
CA ASP A 6 4.65 10.92 -7.57
C ASP A 6 5.56 10.22 -6.56
N VAL A 7 5.97 10.89 -5.48
CA VAL A 7 6.79 10.24 -4.44
C VAL A 7 5.97 9.21 -3.66
N ARG A 8 6.66 8.18 -3.18
CA ARG A 8 6.10 7.03 -2.46
C ARG A 8 6.94 6.75 -1.23
N ILE A 9 6.36 6.05 -0.25
CA ILE A 9 7.07 5.65 0.97
C ILE A 9 8.33 4.85 0.62
N ALA A 10 8.28 3.98 -0.39
CA ALA A 10 9.43 3.18 -0.84
C ALA A 10 10.62 4.00 -1.37
N ASP A 11 10.46 5.29 -1.67
CA ASP A 11 11.57 6.14 -2.13
C ASP A 11 12.49 6.60 -0.98
N TYR A 12 12.02 6.49 0.26
CA TYR A 12 12.71 7.02 1.44
C TYR A 12 13.23 5.93 2.39
N PHE A 13 12.72 4.71 2.26
CA PHE A 13 13.01 3.61 3.20
C PHE A 13 13.70 2.46 2.49
N ASP A 14 14.94 2.15 2.91
CA ASP A 14 15.70 1.00 2.41
C ASP A 14 15.05 -0.34 2.78
N VAL A 15 14.33 -0.38 3.90
CA VAL A 15 13.68 -1.58 4.42
C VAL A 15 12.28 -1.23 4.91
N ILE A 16 11.29 -2.01 4.48
CA ILE A 16 9.90 -1.93 4.95
C ILE A 16 9.48 -3.33 5.40
N THR A 17 8.86 -3.43 6.57
CA THR A 17 8.42 -4.70 7.15
C THR A 17 7.03 -4.57 7.76
N GLY A 18 6.29 -5.68 7.79
CA GLY A 18 4.97 -5.73 8.38
C GLY A 18 4.47 -7.14 8.60
N THR A 19 3.68 -7.32 9.65
CA THR A 19 3.08 -8.61 10.06
C THR A 19 1.56 -8.49 10.01
N SER A 20 0.87 -9.59 9.67
CA SER A 20 -0.60 -9.61 9.50
C SER A 20 -1.06 -8.57 8.46
N THR A 21 -2.06 -7.75 8.75
CA THR A 21 -2.50 -6.62 7.91
C THR A 21 -1.34 -5.69 7.52
N GLY A 22 -0.35 -5.51 8.40
CA GLY A 22 0.85 -4.73 8.10
C GLY A 22 1.71 -5.34 6.98
N GLY A 23 1.71 -6.67 6.84
CA GLY A 23 2.42 -7.37 5.76
C GLY A 23 1.73 -7.15 4.41
N LEU A 24 0.40 -7.15 4.38
CA LEU A 24 -0.37 -6.78 3.18
C LEU A 24 -0.10 -5.32 2.79
N VAL A 25 -0.13 -4.40 3.76
CA VAL A 25 0.21 -2.99 3.52
C VAL A 25 1.64 -2.83 3.00
N THR A 26 2.60 -3.57 3.56
CA THR A 26 3.99 -3.59 3.07
C THR A 26 4.03 -4.00 1.60
N ALA A 27 3.36 -5.10 1.23
CA ALA A 27 3.30 -5.56 -0.16
C ALA A 27 2.66 -4.51 -1.08
N MET A 28 1.54 -3.88 -0.68
CA MET A 28 0.88 -2.84 -1.47
C MET A 28 1.79 -1.63 -1.74
N LEU A 29 2.62 -1.25 -0.76
CA LEU A 29 3.51 -0.10 -0.84
C LEU A 29 4.86 -0.37 -1.53
N THR A 30 5.17 -1.63 -1.84
CA THR A 30 6.50 -2.03 -2.35
C THR A 30 6.47 -2.87 -3.62
N ALA A 31 5.34 -3.52 -3.93
CA ALA A 31 5.20 -4.30 -5.15
C ALA A 31 5.24 -3.38 -6.38
N PRO A 32 6.09 -3.68 -7.38
CA PRO A 32 6.22 -2.84 -8.57
C PRO A 32 5.00 -2.98 -9.50
N GLY A 33 4.52 -1.84 -9.99
CA GLY A 33 3.52 -1.73 -11.05
C GLY A 33 4.15 -1.69 -12.46
N PRO A 34 3.36 -1.41 -13.51
CA PRO A 34 3.83 -1.39 -14.90
C PRO A 34 4.93 -0.37 -15.20
N ASP A 35 5.01 0.71 -14.41
CA ASP A 35 6.02 1.77 -14.48
C ASP A 35 7.20 1.52 -13.53
N ASN A 36 7.28 0.33 -12.92
CA ASN A 36 8.27 -0.05 -11.91
C ASN A 36 8.25 0.83 -10.65
N ARG A 37 7.13 1.53 -10.39
CA ARG A 37 6.84 2.25 -9.13
C ARG A 37 5.94 1.40 -8.24
N PRO A 38 5.84 1.67 -6.92
CA PRO A 38 4.84 1.04 -6.07
C PRO A 38 3.43 1.10 -6.65
N LEU A 39 2.76 -0.05 -6.71
CA LEU A 39 1.43 -0.22 -7.30
C LEU A 39 0.35 0.63 -6.59
N TYR A 40 0.52 0.89 -5.29
CA TYR A 40 -0.39 1.71 -4.50
C TYR A 40 0.36 2.89 -3.85
N ALA A 41 -0.29 4.05 -3.79
CA ALA A 41 0.10 5.13 -2.90
C ALA A 41 -0.47 4.89 -1.50
N ALA A 42 0.12 5.53 -0.48
CA ALA A 42 -0.34 5.37 0.90
C ALA A 42 -1.83 5.76 1.09
N LYS A 43 -2.29 6.77 0.33
CA LYS A 43 -3.69 7.22 0.35
C LYS A 43 -4.68 6.16 -0.17
N ASP A 44 -4.22 5.17 -0.94
CA ASP A 44 -5.07 4.15 -1.56
C ASP A 44 -5.34 2.97 -0.62
N ILE A 45 -4.59 2.84 0.48
CA ILE A 45 -4.70 1.72 1.43
C ILE A 45 -6.07 1.70 2.12
N VAL A 46 -6.53 2.86 2.60
CA VAL A 46 -7.83 2.94 3.30
C VAL A 46 -8.99 2.61 2.35
N PRO A 47 -9.09 3.22 1.16
CA PRO A 47 -10.08 2.82 0.15
C PRO A 47 -10.06 1.33 -0.18
N PHE A 48 -8.86 0.74 -0.31
CA PHE A 48 -8.73 -0.70 -0.56
C PHE A 48 -9.39 -1.53 0.53
N TYR A 49 -9.13 -1.25 1.81
CA TYR A 49 -9.77 -2.00 2.90
C TYR A 49 -11.26 -1.73 2.98
N LEU A 50 -11.73 -0.49 2.80
CA LEU A 50 -13.17 -0.20 2.79
C LEU A 50 -13.92 -0.99 1.73
N GLN A 51 -13.31 -1.16 0.55
CA GLN A 51 -13.89 -1.93 -0.55
C GLN A 51 -13.81 -3.45 -0.32
N ASN A 52 -12.70 -3.95 0.22
CA ASN A 52 -12.43 -5.39 0.27
C ASN A 52 -12.76 -6.04 1.62
N CYS A 53 -12.90 -5.28 2.71
CA CYS A 53 -13.17 -5.80 4.06
C CYS A 53 -14.38 -6.74 4.10
N PRO A 54 -15.54 -6.46 3.46
CA PRO A 54 -16.67 -7.40 3.48
C PRO A 54 -16.36 -8.76 2.85
N ASN A 55 -15.40 -8.82 1.92
CA ASN A 55 -14.97 -10.07 1.28
C ASN A 55 -13.87 -10.78 2.09
N ILE A 56 -12.99 -10.01 2.73
CA ILE A 56 -11.92 -10.53 3.59
C ILE A 56 -12.49 -11.06 4.91
N PHE A 57 -13.46 -10.35 5.48
CA PHE A 57 -14.11 -10.63 6.76
C PHE A 57 -15.65 -10.58 6.59
N PRO A 58 -16.24 -11.58 5.94
CA PRO A 58 -17.70 -11.64 5.80
C PRO A 58 -18.36 -11.68 7.17
N GLN A 59 -19.32 -10.78 7.42
CA GLN A 59 -20.17 -10.88 8.61
C GLN A 59 -21.19 -11.98 8.38
N SER A 60 -21.11 -13.03 9.20
CA SER A 60 -22.01 -14.17 9.23
C SER A 60 -23.42 -13.81 9.69
#